data_AF-A0A419E5F1-F1
#
_entry.id   AF-A0A419E5F1-F1
#
_cell.length_a   1.000
_cell.length_b   1.000
_cell.length_c   1.000
_cell.angle_alpha   90.00
_cell.angle_beta   90.00
_cell.angle_gamma   90.00
#
_symmetry.space_group_name_H-M   'P 1'
#
loop_
_entity.id
_entity.type
_entity.pdbx_description
1 polymer ?
#
loop_
_entity_poly.entity_id
_entity_poly.type
_entity_poly.pdbx_seq_one_letter_code
_entity_poly.pdbx_strand_id
1 'polypeptide(L)'
;MLSAIQKLFAPPVFEDAQNSRAAALLNSVLWTFIILGGLYAVTAPTLLGQTVPAAATGLIVISSLIARQFMLKGHVQASAIIFLVVFHVLLTVIVIFANGVFSAGYYSYILVVVIAGILLGGRGAYMAAGVSALTGLVIMLFQNSLPQPLTTPNPLTNWVILLAYLLFIASLQNASAGGLDKLLKNLRATQKNLVERNTELQKFSVTLEESVAKRTAELDAANRSNERRARQFEAITQISRVLNQTQNLENLLLQTTEVISRLFTFYHVGVFLLDDNNEFAVLVAANSEGGQKMLARNHKLRVGQTGIVGYVSGSALPRIALDTGSDAIYFDNPDLPETRSEMALPLLHAEKHVIGVLDVQSREPDAFGQEDLQTLAILADQVAVAIDNARLFEELQKTLQESEVFYRRGLKSGWAKFAQAQKLAGVHRSGLKTSFLEKPVELPGAFEAARTGSVYRNIDDQTKSSQLTLPMKLRDEVVGVLNIRANDNREWNDDDMDIINAIVERAALSIENARLLAESRKIAEREQVIGEISTKISAGTEIEAILRTAVRELGTQIRGAQVTVEIGGGEE
;
A
#
# COMPACT_ATOMS: atom_id res chain seq x y z
N MET A 1 58.27 46.63 16.98
CA MET A 1 59.14 47.07 15.85
C MET A 1 59.30 46.02 14.76
N LEU A 2 59.63 44.75 15.07
CA LEU A 2 59.85 43.71 14.04
C LEU A 2 58.67 43.46 13.07
N SER A 3 57.42 43.46 13.56
CA SER A 3 56.24 43.23 12.69
C SER A 3 55.94 44.39 11.75
N ALA A 4 56.27 45.63 12.14
CA ALA A 4 56.12 46.82 11.30
C ALA A 4 57.17 46.85 10.18
N ILE A 5 58.40 46.42 10.49
CA ILE A 5 59.48 46.27 9.51
C ILE A 5 59.15 45.14 8.51
N GLN A 6 58.67 43.98 8.98
CA GLN A 6 58.27 42.88 8.09
C GLN A 6 57.11 43.25 7.15
N LYS A 7 56.13 44.03 7.62
CA LYS A 7 55.05 44.55 6.77
C LYS A 7 55.53 45.55 5.72
N LEU A 8 56.58 46.32 6.00
CA LEU A 8 57.14 47.29 5.04
C LEU A 8 57.83 46.58 3.86
N PHE A 9 58.49 45.46 4.13
CA PHE A 9 59.19 44.65 3.12
C PHE A 9 58.28 43.61 2.43
N ALA A 10 57.08 43.35 2.96
CA ALA A 10 56.15 42.37 2.38
C ALA A 10 55.66 42.83 1.00
N PRO A 11 55.61 41.92 0.00
CA PRO A 11 55.06 42.23 -1.31
C PRO A 11 53.53 42.33 -1.25
N PRO A 12 52.90 43.15 -2.13
CA PRO A 12 51.45 43.22 -2.22
C PRO A 12 50.87 41.93 -2.80
N VAL A 13 49.70 41.53 -2.30
CA VAL A 13 48.93 40.36 -2.78
C VAL A 13 47.70 40.86 -3.52
N PHE A 14 47.50 40.36 -4.73
CA PHE A 14 46.39 40.66 -5.64
C PHE A 14 45.55 39.40 -5.88
N GLU A 15 44.29 39.56 -6.29
CA GLU A 15 43.38 38.44 -6.60
C GLU A 15 43.92 37.53 -7.71
N ASP A 16 44.60 38.12 -8.71
CA ASP A 16 45.31 37.37 -9.73
C ASP A 16 46.65 36.84 -9.18
N ALA A 17 46.76 35.51 -9.09
CA ALA A 17 47.96 34.80 -8.64
C ALA A 17 49.20 35.15 -9.48
N GLN A 18 49.03 35.48 -10.77
CA GLN A 18 50.13 35.87 -11.64
C GLN A 18 50.65 37.27 -11.29
N ASN A 19 49.77 38.23 -11.05
CA ASN A 19 50.14 39.58 -10.61
C ASN A 19 50.75 39.59 -9.20
N SER A 20 50.25 38.76 -8.28
CA SER A 20 50.84 38.56 -6.96
C SER A 20 52.28 38.05 -7.03
N ARG A 21 52.55 37.08 -7.92
CA ARG A 21 53.90 36.54 -8.12
C ARG A 21 54.84 37.57 -8.76
N ALA A 22 54.37 38.27 -9.79
CA ALA A 22 55.16 39.32 -10.45
C ALA A 22 55.49 40.46 -9.49
N ALA A 23 54.55 40.84 -8.62
CA ALA A 23 54.76 41.88 -7.62
C ALA A 23 55.72 41.44 -6.51
N ALA A 24 55.70 40.16 -6.12
CA ALA A 24 56.68 39.62 -5.17
C ALA A 24 58.11 39.72 -5.70
N LEU A 25 58.32 39.38 -6.98
CA LEU A 25 59.62 39.47 -7.64
C LEU A 25 60.04 40.92 -7.88
N LEU A 26 59.12 41.78 -8.32
CA LEU A 26 59.39 43.21 -8.49
C LEU A 26 59.75 43.87 -7.15
N ASN A 27 59.03 43.57 -6.08
CA ASN A 27 59.29 44.10 -4.75
C ASN A 27 60.68 43.71 -4.22
N SER A 28 61.13 42.48 -4.46
CA SER A 28 62.48 42.05 -4.03
C SER A 28 63.58 42.76 -4.81
N VAL A 29 63.41 42.92 -6.13
CA VAL A 29 64.35 43.67 -6.98
C VAL A 29 64.43 45.12 -6.53
N LEU A 30 63.28 45.79 -6.38
CA LEU A 30 63.22 47.21 -5.98
C LEU A 30 63.87 47.46 -4.62
N TRP A 31 63.58 46.63 -3.61
CA TRP A 31 64.22 46.76 -2.30
C TRP A 31 65.73 46.53 -2.34
N THR A 32 66.20 45.64 -3.22
CA THR A 32 67.65 45.43 -3.38
C THR A 32 68.33 46.69 -3.92
N PHE A 33 67.75 47.34 -4.92
CA PHE A 33 68.25 48.63 -5.41
C PHE A 33 68.14 49.75 -4.38
N ILE A 34 67.05 49.81 -3.62
CA ILE A 34 66.87 50.83 -2.58
C ILE A 34 67.93 50.69 -1.48
N ILE A 35 68.18 49.47 -1.00
CA ILE A 35 69.12 49.23 0.11
C ILE A 35 70.57 49.31 -0.36
N LEU A 36 70.96 48.50 -1.36
CA LEU A 36 72.35 48.44 -1.82
C LEU A 36 72.74 49.69 -2.60
N GLY A 37 71.85 50.16 -3.47
CA GLY A 37 72.06 51.41 -4.22
C GLY A 37 72.06 52.62 -3.29
N GLY A 38 71.19 52.65 -2.27
CA GLY A 38 71.20 53.70 -1.26
C GLY A 38 72.50 53.74 -0.45
N LEU A 39 72.97 52.57 -0.01
CA LEU A 39 74.26 52.45 0.70
C LEU A 39 75.43 52.94 -0.17
N TYR A 40 75.48 52.52 -1.43
CA TYR A 40 76.52 52.96 -2.37
C TYR A 40 76.45 54.47 -2.63
N ALA A 41 75.25 55.03 -2.86
CA ALA A 41 75.08 56.45 -3.13
C ALA A 41 75.57 57.35 -1.97
N VAL A 42 75.45 56.89 -0.72
CA VAL A 42 75.93 57.64 0.46
C VAL A 42 77.44 57.46 0.69
N THR A 43 77.96 56.25 0.46
CA THR A 43 79.33 55.89 0.86
C THR A 43 80.37 56.11 -0.24
N ALA A 44 80.00 55.99 -1.51
CA ALA A 44 80.93 56.11 -2.63
C ALA A 44 81.56 57.51 -2.81
N PRO A 45 80.86 58.64 -2.57
CA PRO A 45 81.49 59.97 -2.65
C PRO A 45 82.62 60.16 -1.64
N THR A 46 82.46 59.62 -0.43
CA THR A 46 83.39 59.82 0.69
C THR A 46 84.49 58.78 0.75
N LEU A 47 84.17 57.50 0.54
CA LEU A 47 85.13 56.40 0.64
C LEU A 47 85.86 56.11 -0.66
N LEU A 48 85.19 56.31 -1.81
CA LEU A 48 85.71 55.93 -3.13
C LEU A 48 86.03 57.15 -4.02
N GLY A 49 85.68 58.36 -3.58
CA GLY A 49 85.84 59.58 -4.38
C GLY A 49 84.93 59.64 -5.62
N GLN A 50 83.87 58.82 -5.68
CA GLN A 50 83.01 58.66 -6.87
C GLN A 50 81.69 59.42 -6.70
N THR A 51 81.69 60.72 -7.01
CA THR A 51 80.51 61.58 -6.86
C THR A 51 79.45 61.35 -7.96
N VAL A 52 79.87 61.24 -9.22
CA VAL A 52 78.96 61.11 -10.37
C VAL A 52 78.23 59.76 -10.40
N PRO A 53 78.92 58.60 -10.26
CA PRO A 53 78.23 57.31 -10.19
C PRO A 53 77.30 57.18 -8.97
N ALA A 54 77.67 57.80 -7.84
CA ALA A 54 76.84 57.83 -6.64
C ALA A 54 75.53 58.62 -6.87
N ALA A 55 75.61 59.77 -7.54
CA ALA A 55 74.44 60.57 -7.89
C ALA A 55 73.50 59.81 -8.84
N ALA A 56 74.05 59.15 -9.88
CA ALA A 56 73.25 58.34 -10.80
C ALA A 56 72.62 57.12 -10.11
N THR A 57 73.34 56.48 -9.17
CA THR A 57 72.77 55.41 -8.33
C THR A 57 71.66 55.93 -7.42
N GLY A 58 71.79 57.15 -6.91
CA GLY A 58 70.72 57.85 -6.17
C GLY A 58 69.44 58.03 -7.01
N LEU A 59 69.57 58.37 -8.30
CA LEU A 59 68.43 58.44 -9.22
C LEU A 59 67.77 57.07 -9.42
N ILE A 60 68.55 55.98 -9.47
CA ILE A 60 68.04 54.61 -9.56
C ILE A 60 67.27 54.23 -8.29
N VAL A 61 67.72 54.67 -7.11
CA VAL A 61 67.00 54.47 -5.83
C VAL A 61 65.66 55.21 -5.87
N ILE A 62 65.65 56.45 -6.34
CA ILE A 62 64.43 57.26 -6.45
C ILE A 62 63.46 56.61 -7.44
N SER A 63 63.92 56.18 -8.62
CA SER A 63 63.07 55.47 -9.58
C SER A 63 62.54 54.15 -9.01
N SER A 64 63.33 53.46 -8.18
CA SER A 64 62.90 52.24 -7.50
C SER A 64 61.77 52.49 -6.49
N LEU A 65 61.85 53.60 -5.74
CA LEU A 65 60.80 54.04 -4.83
C LEU A 65 59.51 54.41 -5.57
N ILE A 66 59.62 55.10 -6.71
CA ILE A 66 58.47 55.47 -7.56
C ILE A 66 57.81 54.21 -8.13
N ALA A 67 58.61 53.30 -8.71
CA ALA A 67 58.11 52.03 -9.23
C ALA A 67 57.38 51.24 -8.13
N ARG A 68 57.91 51.22 -6.90
CA ARG A 68 57.25 50.57 -5.77
C ARG A 68 55.87 51.16 -5.48
N GLN A 69 55.71 52.48 -5.52
CA GLN A 69 54.41 53.12 -5.31
C GLN A 69 53.39 52.75 -6.41
N PHE A 70 53.82 52.69 -7.67
CA PHE A 70 52.96 52.23 -8.77
C PHE A 70 52.55 50.77 -8.63
N MET A 71 53.48 49.91 -8.20
CA MET A 71 53.20 48.51 -7.92
C MET A 71 52.18 48.35 -6.78
N LEU A 72 52.29 49.14 -5.70
CA LEU A 72 51.34 49.12 -4.59
C LEU A 72 49.92 49.56 -5.02
N LYS A 73 49.80 50.38 -6.07
CA LYS A 73 48.51 50.78 -6.67
C LYS A 73 47.92 49.72 -7.62
N GLY A 74 48.55 48.55 -7.76
CA GLY A 74 48.07 47.44 -8.59
C GLY A 74 48.56 47.44 -10.03
N HIS A 75 49.39 48.40 -10.45
CA HIS A 75 49.94 48.47 -11.81
C HIS A 75 51.29 47.77 -11.91
N VAL A 76 51.32 46.46 -11.65
CA VAL A 76 52.55 45.67 -11.49
C VAL A 76 53.39 45.63 -12.77
N GLN A 77 52.79 45.29 -13.91
CA GLN A 77 53.50 45.19 -15.20
C GLN A 77 54.01 46.56 -15.68
N ALA A 78 53.17 47.60 -15.60
CA ALA A 78 53.56 48.95 -15.96
C ALA A 78 54.72 49.45 -15.08
N SER A 79 54.67 49.18 -13.77
CA SER A 79 55.74 49.50 -12.83
C SER A 79 57.07 48.82 -13.21
N ALA A 80 57.03 47.53 -13.55
CA ALA A 80 58.22 46.79 -13.98
C ALA A 80 58.82 47.36 -15.27
N ILE A 81 57.99 47.67 -16.28
CA ILE A 81 58.44 48.25 -17.56
C ILE A 81 59.05 49.64 -17.32
N ILE A 82 58.35 50.51 -16.58
CA ILE A 82 58.83 51.87 -16.27
C ILE A 82 60.17 51.80 -15.53
N PHE A 83 60.27 50.94 -14.51
CA PHE A 83 61.51 50.72 -13.77
C PHE A 83 62.64 50.30 -14.70
N LEU A 84 62.41 49.28 -15.55
CA LEU A 84 63.43 48.77 -16.48
C LEU A 84 63.88 49.80 -17.50
N VAL A 85 62.96 50.58 -18.06
CA VAL A 85 63.29 51.64 -19.03
C VAL A 85 64.11 52.74 -18.36
N VAL A 86 63.67 53.22 -17.18
CA VAL A 86 64.39 54.27 -16.44
C VAL A 86 65.76 53.76 -16.00
N PHE A 87 65.84 52.53 -15.50
CA PHE A 87 67.09 51.88 -15.11
C PHE A 87 68.05 51.77 -16.30
N HIS A 88 67.57 51.30 -17.46
CA HIS A 88 68.37 51.21 -18.69
C HIS A 88 68.90 52.57 -19.16
N VAL A 89 68.06 53.60 -19.14
CA VAL A 89 68.45 54.97 -19.51
C VAL A 89 69.50 55.52 -18.54
N LEU A 90 69.30 55.37 -17.24
CA LEU A 90 70.27 55.83 -16.23
C LEU A 90 71.61 55.09 -16.35
N LEU A 91 71.59 53.78 -16.58
CA LEU A 91 72.81 53.01 -16.88
C LEU A 91 73.50 53.51 -18.14
N THR A 92 72.76 53.81 -19.19
CA THR A 92 73.30 54.36 -20.45
C THR A 92 74.01 55.70 -20.23
N VAL A 93 73.42 56.59 -19.41
CA VAL A 93 74.07 57.84 -19.02
C VAL A 93 75.37 57.57 -18.27
N ILE A 94 75.37 56.65 -17.29
CA ILE A 94 76.58 56.26 -16.56
C ILE A 94 77.66 55.76 -17.54
N VAL A 95 77.30 54.86 -18.47
CA VAL A 95 78.22 54.30 -19.47
C VAL A 95 78.86 55.39 -20.32
N ILE A 96 78.07 56.35 -20.82
CA ILE A 96 78.56 57.47 -21.64
C ILE A 96 79.62 58.29 -20.89
N PHE A 97 79.39 58.60 -19.61
CA PHE A 97 80.30 59.41 -18.80
C PHE A 97 81.44 58.61 -18.14
N ALA A 98 81.42 57.28 -18.23
CA ALA A 98 82.39 56.36 -17.61
C ALA A 98 83.33 55.69 -18.61
N ASN A 99 83.62 56.34 -19.75
CA ASN A 99 84.46 55.84 -20.86
C ASN A 99 83.76 54.87 -21.85
N GLY A 100 82.44 55.03 -22.03
CA GLY A 100 81.67 54.33 -23.05
C GLY A 100 81.70 52.81 -22.90
N VAL A 101 81.87 52.10 -24.01
CA VAL A 101 81.82 50.62 -24.03
C VAL A 101 82.96 49.94 -23.28
N PHE A 102 84.05 50.66 -22.98
CA PHE A 102 85.17 50.15 -22.18
C PHE A 102 84.95 50.27 -20.68
N SER A 103 83.82 50.86 -20.25
CA SER A 103 83.46 50.98 -18.84
C SER A 103 82.97 49.64 -18.27
N ALA A 104 83.21 49.39 -16.97
CA ALA A 104 82.55 48.27 -16.28
C ALA A 104 81.02 48.42 -16.25
N GLY A 105 80.53 49.66 -16.38
CA GLY A 105 79.11 49.96 -16.51
C GLY A 105 78.47 49.30 -17.74
N TYR A 106 79.22 49.04 -18.82
CA TYR A 106 78.68 48.38 -20.00
C TYR A 106 78.14 46.97 -19.70
N TYR A 107 78.80 46.22 -18.80
CA TYR A 107 78.35 44.88 -18.41
C TYR A 107 77.04 44.89 -17.59
N SER A 108 76.63 46.05 -17.07
CA SER A 108 75.37 46.19 -16.35
C SER A 108 74.13 46.00 -17.25
N TYR A 109 74.27 46.07 -18.58
CA TYR A 109 73.17 45.73 -19.47
C TYR A 109 72.73 44.26 -19.37
N ILE A 110 73.63 43.34 -18.99
CA ILE A 110 73.26 41.94 -18.70
C ILE A 110 72.26 41.89 -17.54
N LEU A 111 72.41 42.77 -16.54
CA LEU A 111 71.50 42.88 -15.41
C LEU A 111 70.10 43.33 -15.86
N VAL A 112 70.02 44.28 -16.80
CA VAL A 112 68.74 44.71 -17.40
C VAL A 112 68.03 43.54 -18.08
N VAL A 113 68.76 42.72 -18.83
CA VAL A 113 68.22 41.53 -19.52
C VAL A 113 67.71 40.50 -18.52
N VAL A 114 68.49 40.20 -17.47
CA VAL A 114 68.11 39.21 -16.44
C VAL A 114 66.88 39.69 -15.66
N ILE A 115 66.86 40.96 -15.24
CA ILE A 115 65.71 41.53 -14.52
C ILE A 115 64.48 41.55 -15.43
N ALA A 116 64.63 41.94 -16.71
CA ALA A 116 63.53 41.92 -17.67
C ALA A 116 62.97 40.50 -17.89
N GLY A 117 63.82 39.48 -17.96
CA GLY A 117 63.39 38.10 -18.11
C GLY A 117 62.59 37.56 -16.93
N ILE A 118 62.91 38.01 -15.72
CA ILE A 118 62.21 37.59 -14.50
C ILE A 118 60.89 38.34 -14.32
N LEU A 119 60.87 39.64 -14.62
CA LEU A 119 59.70 40.49 -14.39
C LEU A 119 58.68 40.43 -15.53
N LEU A 120 59.15 40.39 -16.78
CA LEU A 120 58.33 40.47 -17.99
C LEU A 120 58.32 39.17 -18.81
N GLY A 121 59.00 38.13 -18.31
CA GLY A 121 59.12 36.83 -18.98
C GLY A 121 60.12 36.83 -20.14
N GLY A 122 60.24 35.69 -20.83
CA GLY A 122 61.25 35.49 -21.88
C GLY A 122 61.18 36.51 -23.01
N ARG A 123 59.97 36.92 -23.44
CA ARG A 123 59.80 37.97 -24.45
C ARG A 123 60.38 39.32 -24.00
N GLY A 124 60.19 39.68 -22.73
CA GLY A 124 60.78 40.88 -22.13
C GLY A 124 62.31 40.84 -22.10
N ALA A 125 62.90 39.68 -21.80
CA ALA A 125 64.36 39.49 -21.84
C ALA A 125 64.94 39.76 -23.23
N TYR A 126 64.34 39.18 -24.28
CA TYR A 126 64.81 39.36 -25.66
C TYR A 126 64.67 40.81 -26.12
N MET A 127 63.58 41.49 -25.77
CA MET A 127 63.41 42.91 -26.06
C MET A 127 64.46 43.77 -25.36
N ALA A 128 64.70 43.54 -24.06
CA ALA A 128 65.72 44.25 -23.31
C ALA A 128 67.13 44.00 -23.86
N ALA A 129 67.41 42.76 -24.32
CA ALA A 129 68.68 42.40 -24.93
C ALA A 129 68.87 43.12 -26.27
N GLY A 130 67.84 43.17 -27.12
CA GLY A 130 67.86 43.90 -28.39
C GLY A 130 68.07 45.40 -28.18
N VAL A 131 67.33 46.01 -27.25
CA VAL A 131 67.49 47.44 -26.89
C VAL A 131 68.89 47.71 -26.33
N SER A 132 69.40 46.85 -25.46
CA SER A 132 70.74 46.99 -24.90
C SER A 132 71.84 46.85 -25.94
N ALA A 133 71.72 45.87 -26.84
CA ALA A 133 72.67 45.67 -27.93
C ALA A 133 72.70 46.86 -28.89
N LEU A 134 71.51 47.39 -29.26
CA LEU A 134 71.40 48.57 -30.11
C LEU A 134 71.99 49.81 -29.41
N THR A 135 71.70 50.00 -28.12
CA THR A 135 72.25 51.11 -27.32
C THR A 135 73.78 51.02 -27.26
N GLY A 136 74.32 49.82 -27.01
CA GLY A 136 75.76 49.57 -27.01
C GLY A 136 76.43 49.85 -28.35
N LEU A 137 75.80 49.44 -29.46
CA LEU A 137 76.27 49.73 -30.81
C LEU A 137 76.31 51.24 -31.08
N VAL A 138 75.27 51.98 -30.67
CA VAL A 138 75.25 53.45 -30.81
C VAL A 138 76.38 54.09 -30.01
N ILE A 139 76.58 53.71 -28.74
CA ILE A 139 77.69 54.24 -27.92
C ILE A 139 79.05 53.93 -28.58
N MET A 140 79.22 52.72 -29.12
CA MET A 140 80.45 52.31 -29.80
C MET A 140 80.73 53.15 -31.06
N LEU A 141 79.72 53.40 -31.89
CA LEU A 141 79.86 54.21 -33.11
C LEU A 141 80.24 55.66 -32.80
N PHE A 142 79.79 56.20 -31.67
CA PHE A 142 80.09 57.57 -31.23
C PHE A 142 81.17 57.64 -30.15
N GLN A 143 81.95 56.57 -29.92
CA GLN A 143 82.90 56.45 -28.80
C GLN A 143 83.91 57.61 -28.76
N ASN A 144 84.42 58.05 -29.91
CA ASN A 144 85.39 59.13 -30.01
C ASN A 144 84.78 60.54 -29.84
N SER A 145 83.45 60.63 -29.86
CA SER A 145 82.68 61.87 -29.70
C SER A 145 82.00 61.98 -28.33
N LEU A 146 82.21 61.00 -27.44
CA LEU A 146 81.68 61.05 -26.09
C LEU A 146 82.36 62.14 -25.25
N PRO A 147 81.68 62.70 -24.24
CA PRO A 147 82.30 63.61 -23.28
C PRO A 147 83.54 62.98 -22.62
N GLN A 148 84.48 63.82 -22.18
CA GLN A 148 85.60 63.30 -21.40
C GLN A 148 85.07 62.58 -20.14
N PRO A 149 85.63 61.40 -19.81
CA PRO A 149 85.12 60.60 -18.72
C PRO A 149 85.25 61.36 -17.40
N LEU A 150 84.14 61.42 -16.65
CA LEU A 150 84.07 62.11 -15.35
C LEU A 150 84.72 61.30 -14.22
N THR A 151 85.11 60.05 -14.51
CA THR A 151 85.74 59.12 -13.58
C THR A 151 86.98 58.53 -14.22
N THR A 152 88.07 58.43 -13.48
CA THR A 152 89.27 57.72 -13.95
C THR A 152 89.04 56.20 -13.85
N PRO A 153 89.42 55.42 -14.89
CA PRO A 153 89.30 53.97 -14.83
C PRO A 153 90.14 53.38 -13.69
N ASN A 154 89.51 52.74 -12.71
CA ASN A 154 90.19 52.01 -11.63
C ASN A 154 89.89 50.51 -11.76
N PRO A 155 90.90 49.65 -12.04
CA PRO A 155 90.71 48.21 -12.16
C PRO A 155 90.06 47.55 -10.94
N LEU A 156 90.39 48.00 -9.73
CA LEU A 156 89.84 47.46 -8.49
C LEU A 156 88.35 47.80 -8.35
N THR A 157 87.94 49.03 -8.68
CA THR A 157 86.52 49.41 -8.70
C THR A 157 85.73 48.59 -9.72
N ASN A 158 86.26 48.43 -10.93
CA ASN A 158 85.61 47.62 -11.97
C ASN A 158 85.42 46.17 -11.53
N TRP A 159 86.43 45.60 -10.86
CA TRP A 159 86.37 44.24 -10.34
C TRP A 159 85.32 44.08 -9.23
N VAL A 160 85.23 45.04 -8.29
CA VAL A 160 84.21 45.05 -7.23
C VAL A 160 82.79 45.14 -7.81
N ILE A 161 82.59 45.98 -8.83
CA ILE A 161 81.28 46.11 -9.51
C ILE A 161 80.89 44.79 -10.21
N LEU A 162 81.83 44.16 -10.92
CA LEU A 162 81.60 42.87 -11.58
C LEU A 162 81.27 41.76 -10.58
N LEU A 163 81.97 41.69 -9.45
CA LEU A 163 81.69 40.73 -8.38
C LEU A 163 80.29 40.94 -7.80
N ALA A 164 79.90 42.20 -7.56
CA ALA A 164 78.56 42.53 -7.08
C ALA A 164 77.46 42.09 -8.07
N TYR A 165 77.68 42.26 -9.38
CA TYR A 165 76.75 41.78 -10.40
C TYR A 165 76.65 40.26 -10.44
N LEU A 166 77.77 39.53 -10.35
CA LEU A 166 77.76 38.07 -10.32
C LEU A 166 77.00 37.53 -9.11
N LEU A 167 77.25 38.09 -7.92
CA LEU A 167 76.54 37.70 -6.69
C LEU A 167 75.05 38.02 -6.77
N PHE A 168 74.69 39.17 -7.37
CA PHE A 168 73.28 39.53 -7.57
C PHE A 168 72.57 38.56 -8.53
N ILE A 169 73.19 38.25 -9.68
CA ILE A 169 72.63 37.30 -10.65
C ILE A 169 72.50 35.91 -10.02
N ALA A 170 73.49 35.43 -9.27
CA ALA A 170 73.46 34.14 -8.59
C ALA A 170 72.35 34.08 -7.52
N SER A 171 72.21 35.12 -6.70
CA SER A 171 71.14 35.22 -5.70
C SER A 171 69.74 35.18 -6.34
N LEU A 172 69.58 35.91 -7.43
CA LEU A 172 68.34 36.00 -8.17
C LEU A 172 67.99 34.68 -8.88
N GLN A 173 68.98 34.00 -9.46
CA GLN A 173 68.80 32.65 -10.02
C GLN A 173 68.43 31.63 -8.93
N ASN A 174 69.08 31.67 -7.76
CA ASN A 174 68.75 30.80 -6.64
C ASN A 174 67.32 31.00 -6.13
N ALA A 175 66.86 32.25 -6.03
CA ALA A 175 65.48 32.56 -5.65
C ALA A 175 64.46 32.01 -6.67
N SER A 176 64.76 32.12 -7.97
CA SER A 176 63.93 31.57 -9.05
C SER A 176 63.89 30.03 -9.00
N ALA A 177 65.05 29.39 -8.83
CA ALA A 177 65.17 27.93 -8.75
C ALA A 177 64.42 27.36 -7.52
N GLY A 178 64.56 27.99 -6.35
CA GLY A 178 63.83 27.60 -5.15
C GLY A 178 62.31 27.74 -5.30
N GLY A 179 61.84 28.77 -6.00
CA GLY A 179 60.42 28.95 -6.33
C GLY A 179 59.89 27.84 -7.24
N LEU A 180 60.68 27.41 -8.23
CA LEU A 180 60.32 26.32 -9.13
C LEU A 180 60.26 24.97 -8.40
N ASP A 181 61.23 24.66 -7.54
CA ASP A 181 61.24 23.43 -6.74
C ASP A 181 60.00 23.33 -5.84
N LYS A 182 59.62 24.44 -5.18
CA LYS A 182 58.42 24.48 -4.34
C LYS A 182 57.14 24.23 -5.16
N LEU A 183 57.05 24.81 -6.36
CA LEU A 183 55.92 24.57 -7.27
C LEU A 183 55.85 23.11 -7.71
N LEU A 184 56.99 22.52 -8.10
CA LEU A 184 57.05 21.11 -8.51
C LEU A 184 56.67 20.17 -7.37
N LYS A 185 57.11 20.45 -6.14
CA LYS A 185 56.71 19.69 -4.94
C LYS A 185 55.20 19.79 -4.69
N ASN A 186 54.64 20.99 -4.74
CA ASN A 186 53.19 21.19 -4.58
C ASN A 186 52.40 20.46 -5.66
N LEU A 187 52.82 20.56 -6.93
CA LEU A 187 52.16 19.88 -8.05
C LEU A 187 52.18 18.36 -7.87
N ARG A 188 53.33 17.78 -7.49
CA ARG A 188 53.44 16.34 -7.20
C ARG A 188 52.54 15.91 -6.04
N ALA A 189 52.47 16.71 -4.98
CA ALA A 189 51.60 16.44 -3.84
C ALA A 189 50.11 16.49 -4.23
N THR A 190 49.70 17.51 -5.00
CA THR A 190 48.33 17.62 -5.52
C THR A 190 48.00 16.46 -6.47
N GLN A 191 48.91 16.09 -7.37
CA GLN A 191 48.72 14.95 -8.28
C GLN A 191 48.54 13.65 -7.50
N LYS A 192 49.38 13.39 -6.48
CA LYS A 192 49.25 12.21 -5.63
C LYS A 192 47.88 12.17 -4.94
N ASN A 193 47.46 13.29 -4.36
CA ASN A 193 46.17 13.44 -3.68
C ASN A 193 44.99 13.16 -4.64
N LEU A 194 45.06 13.67 -5.88
CA LEU A 194 44.06 13.39 -6.92
C LEU A 194 43.97 11.91 -7.28
N VAL A 195 45.12 11.23 -7.42
CA VAL A 195 45.15 9.78 -7.72
C VAL A 195 44.54 8.98 -6.57
N GLU A 196 44.86 9.33 -5.32
CA GLU A 196 44.27 8.69 -4.14
C GLU A 196 42.74 8.87 -4.10
N ARG A 197 42.24 10.10 -4.31
CA ARG A 197 40.78 10.36 -4.35
C ARG A 197 40.09 9.64 -5.49
N ASN A 198 40.71 9.59 -6.66
CA ASN A 198 40.13 8.89 -7.81
C ASN A 198 40.01 7.38 -7.53
N THR A 199 41.04 6.80 -6.89
CA THR A 199 41.01 5.39 -6.47
C THR A 199 39.91 5.14 -5.43
N GLU A 200 39.74 6.04 -4.47
CA GLU A 200 38.67 5.95 -3.45
C GLU A 200 37.27 6.06 -4.08
N LEU A 201 37.08 6.99 -5.03
CA LEU A 201 35.83 7.13 -5.78
C LEU A 201 35.52 5.89 -6.61
N GLN A 202 36.51 5.30 -7.26
CA GLN A 202 36.32 4.04 -7.99
C GLN A 202 35.88 2.91 -7.07
N LYS A 203 36.51 2.75 -5.90
CA LYS A 203 36.09 1.76 -4.90
C LYS A 203 34.67 2.01 -4.42
N PHE A 204 34.31 3.26 -4.14
CA PHE A 204 32.96 3.62 -3.72
C PHE A 204 31.93 3.32 -4.82
N SER A 205 32.23 3.63 -6.08
CA SER A 205 31.37 3.34 -7.23
C SER A 205 31.09 1.85 -7.37
N VAL A 206 32.12 1.00 -7.30
CA VAL A 206 31.97 -0.46 -7.38
C VAL A 206 31.12 -0.99 -6.23
N THR A 207 31.39 -0.58 -4.98
CA THR A 207 30.59 -0.99 -3.82
C THR A 207 29.12 -0.54 -3.94
N LEU A 208 28.89 0.66 -4.49
CA LEU A 208 27.55 1.18 -4.71
C LEU A 208 26.81 0.37 -5.78
N GLU A 209 27.47 0.04 -6.89
CA GLU A 209 26.92 -0.82 -7.94
C GLU A 209 26.55 -2.20 -7.41
N GLU A 210 27.42 -2.83 -6.61
CA GLU A 210 27.11 -4.10 -5.95
C GLU A 210 25.90 -3.99 -5.00
N SER A 211 25.84 -2.92 -4.21
CA SER A 211 24.72 -2.70 -3.27
C SER A 211 23.40 -2.46 -4.00
N VAL A 212 23.42 -1.70 -5.08
CA VAL A 212 22.25 -1.46 -5.95
C VAL A 212 21.81 -2.78 -6.59
N ALA A 213 22.72 -3.53 -7.20
CA ALA A 213 22.42 -4.82 -7.83
C ALA A 213 21.79 -5.80 -6.82
N LYS A 214 22.37 -5.88 -5.61
CA LYS A 214 21.83 -6.72 -4.53
C LYS A 214 20.42 -6.29 -4.13
N ARG A 215 20.18 -4.99 -3.88
CA ARG A 215 18.86 -4.47 -3.49
C ARG A 215 17.82 -4.66 -4.59
N THR A 216 18.19 -4.48 -5.85
CA THR A 216 17.28 -4.73 -6.98
C THR A 216 16.88 -6.20 -7.04
N ALA A 217 17.82 -7.13 -6.86
CA ALA A 217 17.51 -8.56 -6.81
C ALA A 217 16.60 -8.92 -5.62
N GLU A 218 16.86 -8.37 -4.43
CA GLU A 218 16.00 -8.56 -3.24
C GLU A 218 14.58 -8.00 -3.47
N LEU A 219 14.47 -6.81 -4.07
CA LEU A 219 13.18 -6.18 -4.37
C LEU A 219 12.39 -6.98 -5.41
N ASP A 220 13.05 -7.48 -6.46
CA ASP A 220 12.42 -8.32 -7.48
C ASP A 220 11.91 -9.63 -6.89
N ALA A 221 12.67 -10.25 -5.98
CA ALA A 221 12.23 -11.45 -5.27
C ALA A 221 11.01 -11.17 -4.38
N ALA A 222 11.03 -10.07 -3.63
CA ALA A 222 9.91 -9.66 -2.78
C ALA A 222 8.65 -9.32 -3.60
N ASN A 223 8.80 -8.61 -4.73
CA ASN A 223 7.69 -8.29 -5.61
C ASN A 223 7.05 -9.54 -6.20
N ARG A 224 7.84 -10.51 -6.70
CA ARG A 224 7.31 -11.79 -7.18
C ARG A 224 6.54 -12.55 -6.10
N SER A 225 7.03 -12.54 -4.86
CA SER A 225 6.33 -13.16 -3.73
C SER A 225 4.99 -12.46 -3.45
N ASN A 226 4.96 -11.12 -3.48
CA ASN A 226 3.74 -10.35 -3.28
C ASN A 226 2.73 -10.58 -4.40
N GLU A 227 3.16 -10.61 -5.66
CA GLU A 227 2.30 -10.92 -6.81
C GLU A 227 1.71 -12.34 -6.73
N ARG A 228 2.48 -13.31 -6.24
CA ARG A 228 1.99 -14.68 -6.01
C ARG A 228 0.89 -14.69 -4.95
N ARG A 229 1.12 -14.02 -3.81
CA ARG A 229 0.11 -13.89 -2.74
C ARG A 229 -1.14 -13.15 -3.20
N ALA A 230 -0.99 -12.08 -3.97
CA ALA A 230 -2.12 -11.33 -4.52
C ALA A 230 -3.00 -12.21 -5.42
N ARG A 231 -2.39 -13.02 -6.30
CA ARG A 231 -3.13 -13.99 -7.13
C ARG A 231 -3.85 -15.05 -6.30
N GLN A 232 -3.22 -15.55 -5.23
CA GLN A 232 -3.86 -16.49 -4.29
C GLN A 232 -5.09 -15.84 -3.62
N PHE A 233 -4.99 -14.57 -3.19
CA PHE A 233 -6.14 -13.85 -2.60
C PHE A 233 -7.26 -13.59 -3.60
N GLU A 234 -6.92 -13.26 -4.85
CA GLU A 234 -7.91 -13.06 -5.91
C GLU A 234 -8.71 -14.35 -6.18
N ALA A 235 -8.00 -15.49 -6.23
CA ALA A 235 -8.59 -16.81 -6.34
C ALA A 235 -9.55 -17.14 -5.18
N ILE A 236 -9.14 -16.89 -3.93
CA ILE A 236 -10.00 -17.07 -2.75
C ILE A 236 -11.24 -16.20 -2.87
N THR A 237 -11.08 -14.92 -3.25
CA THR A 237 -12.19 -13.98 -3.39
C THR A 237 -13.19 -14.43 -4.46
N GLN A 238 -12.71 -15.02 -5.56
CA GLN A 238 -13.56 -15.60 -6.59
C GLN A 238 -14.36 -16.80 -6.04
N ILE A 239 -13.74 -17.69 -5.25
CA ILE A 239 -14.42 -18.80 -4.57
C ILE A 239 -15.49 -18.27 -3.62
N SER A 240 -15.16 -17.29 -2.77
CA SER A 240 -16.11 -16.68 -1.82
C SER A 240 -17.33 -16.08 -2.51
N ARG A 241 -17.20 -15.53 -3.72
CA ARG A 241 -18.36 -15.02 -4.48
C ARG A 241 -19.29 -16.14 -4.94
N VAL A 242 -18.73 -17.24 -5.44
CA VAL A 242 -19.51 -18.43 -5.84
C VAL A 242 -20.21 -19.02 -4.61
N LEU A 243 -19.50 -19.11 -3.48
CA LEU A 243 -20.05 -19.61 -2.22
C LEU A 243 -21.28 -18.83 -1.74
N ASN A 244 -21.30 -17.51 -1.97
CA ASN A 244 -22.37 -16.63 -1.51
C ASN A 244 -23.58 -16.52 -2.46
N GLN A 245 -23.53 -17.11 -3.66
CA GLN A 245 -24.60 -16.96 -4.66
C GLN A 245 -25.57 -18.15 -4.71
N THR A 246 -25.20 -19.30 -4.14
CA THR A 246 -25.99 -20.53 -4.26
C THR A 246 -26.76 -20.81 -2.98
N GLN A 247 -28.09 -20.80 -3.07
CA GLN A 247 -28.98 -21.01 -1.91
C GLN A 247 -29.22 -22.50 -1.57
N ASN A 248 -28.83 -23.42 -2.45
CA ASN A 248 -29.02 -24.86 -2.28
C ASN A 248 -27.69 -25.50 -1.87
N LEU A 249 -27.68 -26.18 -0.72
CA LEU A 249 -26.46 -26.72 -0.12
C LEU A 249 -25.75 -27.73 -1.03
N GLU A 250 -26.49 -28.59 -1.72
CA GLU A 250 -25.93 -29.62 -2.60
C GLU A 250 -25.18 -29.00 -3.79
N ASN A 251 -25.83 -28.06 -4.49
CA ASN A 251 -25.21 -27.35 -5.60
C ASN A 251 -24.00 -26.51 -5.16
N LEU A 252 -24.09 -25.88 -3.99
CA LEU A 252 -23.02 -25.09 -3.40
C LEU A 252 -21.77 -25.95 -3.20
N LEU A 253 -21.92 -27.11 -2.56
CA LEU A 253 -20.81 -28.00 -2.26
C LEU A 253 -20.20 -28.61 -3.53
N LEU A 254 -21.04 -29.02 -4.49
CA LEU A 254 -20.55 -29.52 -5.78
C LEU A 254 -19.68 -28.47 -6.49
N GLN A 255 -20.19 -27.25 -6.66
CA GLN A 255 -19.45 -26.15 -7.30
C GLN A 255 -18.16 -25.82 -6.53
N THR A 256 -18.19 -25.87 -5.21
CA THR A 256 -17.02 -25.64 -4.37
C THR A 256 -15.91 -26.64 -4.69
N THR A 257 -16.23 -27.94 -4.73
CA THR A 257 -15.24 -28.98 -5.04
C THR A 257 -14.66 -28.81 -6.45
N GLU A 258 -15.48 -28.43 -7.43
CA GLU A 258 -15.04 -28.18 -8.81
C GLU A 258 -14.09 -26.98 -8.91
N VAL A 259 -14.43 -25.88 -8.25
CA VAL A 259 -13.61 -24.65 -8.30
C VAL A 259 -12.28 -24.86 -7.58
N ILE A 260 -12.28 -25.48 -6.39
CA ILE A 260 -11.05 -25.78 -5.65
C ILE A 260 -10.16 -26.71 -6.50
N SER A 261 -10.71 -27.78 -7.07
CA SER A 261 -9.95 -28.69 -7.92
C SER A 261 -9.33 -27.96 -9.12
N ARG A 262 -10.10 -27.14 -9.83
CA ARG A 262 -9.63 -26.44 -11.04
C ARG A 262 -8.55 -25.41 -10.74
N LEU A 263 -8.69 -24.67 -9.63
CA LEU A 263 -7.82 -23.55 -9.31
C LEU A 263 -6.46 -24.01 -8.77
N PHE A 264 -6.47 -25.05 -7.94
CA PHE A 264 -5.25 -25.60 -7.34
C PHE A 264 -4.73 -26.84 -8.09
N THR A 265 -5.42 -27.28 -9.14
CA THR A 265 -5.07 -28.45 -9.96
C THR A 265 -5.01 -29.76 -9.15
N PHE A 266 -5.91 -29.90 -8.17
CA PHE A 266 -5.98 -31.11 -7.35
C PHE A 266 -6.67 -32.26 -8.09
N TYR A 267 -6.18 -33.47 -7.85
CA TYR A 267 -6.74 -34.70 -8.40
C TYR A 267 -8.15 -34.96 -7.86
N HIS A 268 -8.28 -34.88 -6.54
CA HIS A 268 -9.55 -35.07 -5.84
C HIS A 268 -9.77 -33.94 -4.85
N VAL A 269 -11.01 -33.47 -4.79
CA VAL A 269 -11.55 -32.62 -3.74
C VAL A 269 -12.88 -33.23 -3.33
N GLY A 270 -13.02 -33.53 -2.06
CA GLY A 270 -14.23 -34.06 -1.45
C GLY A 270 -14.68 -33.22 -0.27
N VAL A 271 -15.99 -33.07 -0.09
CA VAL A 271 -16.56 -32.51 1.14
C VAL A 271 -17.33 -33.61 1.84
N PHE A 272 -16.95 -33.86 3.08
CA PHE A 272 -17.65 -34.73 4.01
C PHE A 272 -18.42 -33.89 5.01
N LEU A 273 -19.66 -34.26 5.32
CA LEU A 273 -20.43 -33.68 6.41
C LEU A 273 -20.67 -34.73 7.48
N LEU A 274 -20.71 -34.31 8.74
CA LEU A 274 -21.11 -35.22 9.81
C LEU A 274 -22.61 -35.53 9.72
N ASP A 275 -22.97 -36.77 10.02
CA ASP A 275 -24.35 -37.18 10.21
C ASP A 275 -24.93 -36.61 11.52
N ASP A 276 -26.27 -36.67 11.68
CA ASP A 276 -26.97 -36.06 12.82
C ASP A 276 -26.50 -36.59 14.20
N ASN A 277 -25.91 -37.79 14.22
CA ASN A 277 -25.39 -38.43 15.44
C ASN A 277 -23.89 -38.18 15.66
N ASN A 278 -23.21 -37.47 14.75
CA ASN A 278 -21.75 -37.29 14.73
C ASN A 278 -20.95 -38.61 14.78
N GLU A 279 -21.50 -39.70 14.26
CA GLU A 279 -20.81 -41.00 14.22
C GLU A 279 -20.04 -41.19 12.91
N PHE A 280 -20.57 -40.64 11.80
CA PHE A 280 -20.00 -40.81 10.48
C PHE A 280 -19.79 -39.47 9.76
N ALA A 281 -18.64 -39.32 9.11
CA ALA A 281 -18.39 -38.33 8.08
C ALA A 281 -18.83 -38.92 6.73
N VAL A 282 -19.88 -38.35 6.14
CA VAL A 282 -20.50 -38.80 4.90
C VAL A 282 -20.05 -37.92 3.74
N LEU A 283 -19.56 -38.51 2.65
CA LEU A 283 -19.19 -37.76 1.46
C LEU A 283 -20.46 -37.21 0.79
N VAL A 284 -20.55 -35.88 0.66
CA VAL A 284 -21.73 -35.21 0.08
C VAL A 284 -21.44 -34.47 -1.23
N ALA A 285 -20.17 -34.15 -1.50
CA ALA A 285 -19.76 -33.58 -2.78
C ALA A 285 -18.34 -34.01 -3.14
N ALA A 286 -18.07 -34.19 -4.43
CA ALA A 286 -16.74 -34.49 -4.94
C ALA A 286 -16.60 -34.12 -6.42
N ASN A 287 -15.41 -33.72 -6.87
CA ASN A 287 -15.16 -33.34 -8.27
C ASN A 287 -14.79 -34.54 -9.18
N SER A 288 -14.05 -35.52 -8.65
CA SER A 288 -13.38 -36.56 -9.46
C SER A 288 -14.30 -37.73 -9.80
N GLU A 289 -13.97 -38.53 -10.83
CA GLU A 289 -14.70 -39.76 -11.17
C GLU A 289 -14.77 -40.76 -10.00
N GLY A 290 -13.66 -40.96 -9.27
CA GLY A 290 -13.63 -41.80 -8.06
C GLY A 290 -14.57 -41.28 -6.97
N GLY A 291 -14.54 -39.96 -6.75
CA GLY A 291 -15.49 -39.24 -5.91
C GLY A 291 -16.96 -39.47 -6.28
N GLN A 292 -17.28 -39.43 -7.58
CA GLN A 292 -18.64 -39.68 -8.07
C GLN A 292 -19.10 -41.13 -7.80
N LYS A 293 -18.20 -42.11 -7.94
CA LYS A 293 -18.47 -43.51 -7.55
C LYS A 293 -18.73 -43.65 -6.05
N MET A 294 -17.98 -42.90 -5.24
CA MET A 294 -18.16 -42.86 -3.78
C MET A 294 -19.50 -42.23 -3.38
N LEU A 295 -19.91 -41.13 -4.03
CA LEU A 295 -21.21 -40.49 -3.83
C LEU A 295 -22.36 -41.46 -4.15
N ALA A 296 -22.29 -42.17 -5.28
CA ALA A 296 -23.32 -43.11 -5.71
C ALA A 296 -23.60 -44.26 -4.72
N ARG A 297 -22.62 -44.61 -3.87
CA ARG A 297 -22.76 -45.64 -2.82
C ARG A 297 -22.86 -45.08 -1.40
N ASN A 298 -23.05 -43.77 -1.26
CA ASN A 298 -23.16 -43.08 0.02
C ASN A 298 -21.97 -43.36 0.96
N HIS A 299 -20.76 -43.16 0.43
CA HIS A 299 -19.53 -43.45 1.15
C HIS A 299 -19.43 -42.67 2.47
N LYS A 300 -19.07 -43.38 3.54
CA LYS A 300 -18.99 -42.82 4.89
C LYS A 300 -17.79 -43.39 5.65
N LEU A 301 -17.18 -42.55 6.47
CA LEU A 301 -16.04 -42.87 7.32
C LEU A 301 -16.41 -42.59 8.77
N ARG A 302 -15.93 -43.43 9.70
CA ARG A 302 -16.26 -43.29 11.12
C ARG A 302 -15.43 -42.18 11.75
N VAL A 303 -16.09 -41.29 12.50
CA VAL A 303 -15.46 -40.12 13.13
C VAL A 303 -14.38 -40.58 14.13
N GLY A 304 -13.21 -39.96 14.06
CA GLY A 304 -12.07 -40.22 14.95
C GLY A 304 -11.32 -41.54 14.70
N GLN A 305 -11.66 -42.29 13.63
CA GLN A 305 -11.07 -43.61 13.37
C GLN A 305 -10.29 -43.68 12.05
N THR A 306 -10.90 -44.15 10.97
CA THR A 306 -10.21 -44.61 9.77
C THR A 306 -9.84 -43.49 8.81
N GLY A 307 -8.60 -43.50 8.32
CA GLY A 307 -8.12 -42.57 7.32
C GLY A 307 -7.93 -41.14 7.83
N ILE A 308 -7.40 -40.28 6.97
CA ILE A 308 -7.06 -38.90 7.34
C ILE A 308 -8.35 -38.10 7.61
N VAL A 309 -9.38 -38.27 6.80
CA VAL A 309 -10.72 -37.68 7.02
C VAL A 309 -11.33 -38.10 8.37
N GLY A 310 -11.24 -39.39 8.73
CA GLY A 310 -11.71 -39.89 10.03
C GLY A 310 -10.96 -39.24 11.19
N TYR A 311 -9.64 -39.11 11.10
CA TYR A 311 -8.85 -38.43 12.12
C TYR A 311 -9.23 -36.94 12.28
N VAL A 312 -9.34 -36.20 11.18
CA VAL A 312 -9.65 -34.76 11.21
C VAL A 312 -11.04 -34.50 11.75
N SER A 313 -12.03 -35.33 11.36
CA SER A 313 -13.39 -35.22 11.87
C SER A 313 -13.50 -35.38 13.39
N GLY A 314 -12.66 -36.23 14.01
CA GLY A 314 -12.66 -36.43 15.47
C GLY A 314 -11.74 -35.50 16.26
N SER A 315 -10.64 -35.03 15.66
CA SER A 315 -9.63 -34.21 16.35
C SER A 315 -9.81 -32.71 16.18
N ALA A 316 -10.57 -32.27 15.16
CA ALA A 316 -10.69 -30.88 14.75
C ALA A 316 -9.35 -30.20 14.37
N LEU A 317 -8.31 -30.99 14.07
CA LEU A 317 -7.00 -30.51 13.65
C LEU A 317 -6.74 -30.89 12.20
N PRO A 318 -6.19 -29.98 11.37
CA PRO A 318 -5.83 -30.31 10.01
C PRO A 318 -4.72 -31.38 9.99
N ARG A 319 -4.72 -32.23 8.96
CA ARG A 319 -3.72 -33.27 8.77
C ARG A 319 -3.27 -33.35 7.33
N ILE A 320 -1.97 -33.59 7.14
CA ILE A 320 -1.32 -33.78 5.85
C ILE A 320 -0.58 -35.11 5.86
N ALA A 321 -0.78 -35.92 4.84
CA ALA A 321 0.09 -37.05 4.50
C ALA A 321 0.82 -36.74 3.19
N LEU A 322 2.16 -36.66 3.27
CA LEU A 322 3.02 -36.28 2.14
C LEU A 322 3.34 -37.46 1.21
N ASP A 323 3.35 -38.69 1.72
CA ASP A 323 3.25 -39.90 0.88
C ASP A 323 2.31 -40.92 1.54
N THR A 324 1.12 -41.04 0.98
CA THR A 324 0.05 -41.91 1.49
C THR A 324 0.45 -43.38 1.57
N GLY A 325 1.35 -43.86 0.70
CA GLY A 325 1.82 -45.24 0.75
C GLY A 325 2.75 -45.57 1.94
N SER A 326 3.22 -44.55 2.67
CA SER A 326 4.17 -44.69 3.78
C SER A 326 3.63 -44.23 5.15
N ASP A 327 2.45 -43.59 5.20
CA ASP A 327 1.80 -43.18 6.46
C ASP A 327 1.01 -44.35 7.06
N ALA A 328 1.29 -44.70 8.31
CA ALA A 328 0.74 -45.86 9.03
C ALA A 328 -0.79 -45.79 9.28
N ILE A 329 -1.42 -44.64 8.97
CA ILE A 329 -2.87 -44.39 9.18
C ILE A 329 -3.62 -44.30 7.82
N TYR A 330 -2.92 -44.48 6.70
CA TYR A 330 -3.55 -44.39 5.37
C TYR A 330 -4.56 -45.52 5.13
N PHE A 331 -5.72 -45.13 4.61
CA PHE A 331 -6.72 -46.04 4.06
C PHE A 331 -6.57 -46.06 2.54
N ASP A 332 -6.14 -47.20 1.99
CA ASP A 332 -6.02 -47.38 0.54
C ASP A 332 -7.42 -47.39 -0.09
N ASN A 333 -7.79 -46.28 -0.72
CA ASN A 333 -9.10 -46.12 -1.32
C ASN A 333 -9.06 -46.60 -2.77
N PRO A 334 -9.73 -47.72 -3.10
CA PRO A 334 -9.67 -48.30 -4.44
C PRO A 334 -10.26 -47.39 -5.54
N ASP A 335 -11.08 -46.41 -5.17
CA ASP A 335 -11.66 -45.44 -6.13
C ASP A 335 -10.74 -44.26 -6.43
N LEU A 336 -9.68 -44.06 -5.64
CA LEU A 336 -8.67 -43.01 -5.83
C LEU A 336 -7.24 -43.61 -5.87
N PRO A 337 -6.96 -44.52 -6.80
CA PRO A 337 -5.72 -45.31 -6.81
C PRO A 337 -4.45 -44.49 -7.13
N GLU A 338 -4.62 -43.27 -7.66
CA GLU A 338 -3.50 -42.40 -8.02
C GLU A 338 -3.11 -41.43 -6.89
N THR A 339 -3.76 -41.51 -5.72
CA THR A 339 -3.46 -40.61 -4.60
C THR A 339 -2.07 -40.90 -4.03
N ARG A 340 -1.21 -39.89 -4.05
CA ARG A 340 0.15 -39.93 -3.49
C ARG A 340 0.33 -39.00 -2.32
N SER A 341 -0.45 -37.93 -2.20
CA SER A 341 -0.51 -37.11 -0.99
C SER A 341 -1.94 -36.66 -0.73
N GLU A 342 -2.27 -36.44 0.54
CA GLU A 342 -3.63 -36.07 0.99
C GLU A 342 -3.54 -35.01 2.09
N MET A 343 -4.41 -34.01 2.03
CA MET A 343 -4.63 -33.04 3.10
C MET A 343 -6.11 -33.00 3.43
N ALA A 344 -6.44 -33.14 4.71
CA ALA A 344 -7.79 -32.95 5.20
C ALA A 344 -7.85 -31.79 6.20
N LEU A 345 -8.90 -30.99 6.08
CA LEU A 345 -9.13 -29.76 6.82
C LEU A 345 -10.49 -29.82 7.50
N PRO A 346 -10.59 -29.49 8.80
CA PRO A 346 -11.88 -29.47 9.47
C PRO A 346 -12.71 -28.30 8.95
N LEU A 347 -14.00 -28.55 8.70
CA LEU A 347 -14.99 -27.50 8.51
C LEU A 347 -15.58 -27.18 9.88
N LEU A 348 -15.26 -26.01 10.41
CA LEU A 348 -15.59 -25.63 11.78
C LEU A 348 -16.78 -24.67 11.81
N HIS A 349 -17.77 -24.99 12.64
CA HIS A 349 -18.83 -24.05 12.99
C HIS A 349 -18.30 -22.93 13.90
N ALA A 350 -19.07 -21.84 14.06
CA ALA A 350 -18.73 -20.70 14.91
C ALA A 350 -18.33 -21.06 16.36
N GLU A 351 -18.87 -22.17 16.89
CA GLU A 351 -18.55 -22.70 18.23
C GLU A 351 -17.37 -23.70 18.24
N LYS A 352 -16.58 -23.77 17.17
CA LYS A 352 -15.43 -24.68 16.98
C LYS A 352 -15.79 -26.19 16.99
N HIS A 353 -17.05 -26.51 16.75
CA HIS A 353 -17.46 -27.89 16.49
C HIS A 353 -17.23 -28.23 15.02
N VAL A 354 -16.76 -29.44 14.75
CA VAL A 354 -16.57 -29.93 13.38
C VAL A 354 -17.94 -30.25 12.79
N ILE A 355 -18.28 -29.62 11.67
CA ILE A 355 -19.51 -29.92 10.90
C ILE A 355 -19.22 -30.80 9.69
N GLY A 356 -17.95 -30.93 9.33
CA GLY A 356 -17.50 -31.67 8.17
C GLY A 356 -16.00 -31.62 7.98
N VAL A 357 -15.53 -32.17 6.87
CA VAL A 357 -14.12 -32.21 6.49
C VAL A 357 -14.00 -31.89 5.01
N LEU A 358 -13.11 -30.97 4.66
CA LEU A 358 -12.65 -30.75 3.30
C LEU A 358 -11.44 -31.64 3.06
N ASP A 359 -11.55 -32.55 2.10
CA ASP A 359 -10.50 -33.47 1.70
C ASP A 359 -9.93 -33.05 0.34
N VAL A 360 -8.61 -32.94 0.23
CA VAL A 360 -7.91 -32.66 -1.03
C VAL A 360 -6.77 -33.65 -1.25
N GLN A 361 -6.65 -34.19 -2.46
CA GLN A 361 -5.67 -35.21 -2.79
C GLN A 361 -4.92 -34.88 -4.08
N SER A 362 -3.64 -35.27 -4.14
CA SER A 362 -2.74 -35.08 -5.28
C SER A 362 -2.18 -36.40 -5.79
N ARG A 363 -1.82 -36.41 -7.08
CA ARG A 363 -1.07 -37.50 -7.73
C ARG A 363 0.43 -37.43 -7.47
N GLU A 364 0.91 -36.29 -6.97
CA GLU A 364 2.31 -36.07 -6.68
C GLU A 364 2.57 -36.30 -5.18
N PRO A 365 3.62 -37.03 -4.79
CA PRO A 365 4.06 -37.05 -3.40
C PRO A 365 4.59 -35.67 -3.01
N ASP A 366 4.51 -35.33 -1.72
CA ASP A 366 4.97 -34.06 -1.13
C ASP A 366 4.35 -32.81 -1.77
N ALA A 367 3.11 -32.92 -2.29
CA ALA A 367 2.46 -31.82 -3.02
C ALA A 367 1.94 -30.68 -2.12
N PHE A 368 2.00 -30.83 -0.80
CA PHE A 368 1.36 -29.91 0.15
C PHE A 368 2.38 -29.27 1.10
N GLY A 369 2.59 -27.95 0.96
CA GLY A 369 3.43 -27.16 1.85
C GLY A 369 2.67 -26.43 2.97
N GLN A 370 3.41 -25.71 3.81
CA GLN A 370 2.84 -24.86 4.87
C GLN A 370 2.00 -23.69 4.31
N GLU A 371 2.39 -23.13 3.16
CA GLU A 371 1.61 -22.06 2.51
C GLU A 371 0.28 -22.58 1.96
N ASP A 372 0.25 -23.82 1.44
CA ASP A 372 -0.97 -24.46 0.94
C ASP A 372 -1.93 -24.75 2.09
N LEU A 373 -1.41 -25.24 3.23
CA LEU A 373 -2.19 -25.43 4.44
C LEU A 373 -2.86 -24.13 4.92
N GLN A 374 -2.12 -23.02 4.98
CA GLN A 374 -2.69 -21.73 5.39
C GLN A 374 -3.78 -21.26 4.43
N THR A 375 -3.53 -21.39 3.13
CA THR A 375 -4.45 -20.98 2.07
C THR A 375 -5.74 -21.80 2.10
N LEU A 376 -5.61 -23.13 2.18
CA LEU A 376 -6.75 -24.05 2.18
C LEU A 376 -7.51 -24.04 3.50
N ALA A 377 -6.86 -23.76 4.64
CA ALA A 377 -7.55 -23.56 5.91
C ALA A 377 -8.49 -22.35 5.86
N ILE A 378 -8.04 -21.23 5.29
CA ILE A 378 -8.91 -20.04 5.08
C ILE A 378 -10.10 -20.42 4.20
N LEU A 379 -9.88 -21.21 3.14
CA LEU A 379 -10.97 -21.67 2.29
C LEU A 379 -11.92 -22.62 3.03
N ALA A 380 -11.41 -23.55 3.82
CA ALA A 380 -12.21 -24.46 4.65
C ALA A 380 -13.11 -23.66 5.62
N ASP A 381 -12.59 -22.61 6.26
CA ASP A 381 -13.38 -21.72 7.12
C ASP A 381 -14.51 -21.04 6.33
N GLN A 382 -14.24 -20.55 5.12
CA GLN A 382 -15.28 -19.94 4.27
C GLN A 382 -16.34 -20.95 3.81
N VAL A 383 -15.93 -22.19 3.50
CA VAL A 383 -16.85 -23.27 3.12
C VAL A 383 -17.74 -23.64 4.31
N ALA A 384 -17.19 -23.72 5.52
CA ALA A 384 -17.96 -23.98 6.73
C ALA A 384 -19.05 -22.93 6.97
N VAL A 385 -18.70 -21.64 6.86
CA VAL A 385 -19.66 -20.54 6.98
C VAL A 385 -20.75 -20.62 5.89
N ALA A 386 -20.38 -20.97 4.66
CA ALA A 386 -21.35 -21.09 3.57
C ALA A 386 -22.33 -22.26 3.80
N ILE A 387 -21.84 -23.39 4.34
CA ILE A 387 -22.68 -24.53 4.73
C ILE A 387 -23.67 -24.12 5.82
N ASP A 388 -23.22 -23.42 6.85
CA ASP A 388 -24.09 -22.95 7.93
C ASP A 388 -25.19 -22.03 7.40
N ASN A 389 -24.84 -21.08 6.53
CA ASN A 389 -25.80 -20.16 5.92
C ASN A 389 -26.83 -20.90 5.06
N ALA A 390 -26.40 -21.89 4.26
CA ALA A 390 -27.31 -22.69 3.44
C ALA A 390 -28.26 -23.54 4.29
N ARG A 391 -27.74 -24.21 5.35
CA ARG A 391 -28.55 -24.99 6.30
C ARG A 391 -29.59 -24.12 7.02
N LEU A 392 -29.17 -22.96 7.54
CA LEU A 392 -30.07 -22.00 8.20
C LEU A 392 -31.18 -21.52 7.25
N PHE A 393 -30.84 -21.29 5.98
CA PHE A 393 -31.82 -20.86 4.98
C PHE A 393 -32.82 -21.97 4.64
N GLU A 394 -32.36 -23.21 4.47
CA GLU A 394 -33.24 -24.37 4.24
C GLU A 394 -34.18 -24.61 5.44
N GLU A 395 -33.68 -24.49 6.67
CA GLU A 395 -34.49 -24.60 7.89
C GLU A 395 -35.55 -23.49 7.97
N LEU A 396 -35.18 -22.25 7.64
CA LEU A 396 -36.12 -21.12 7.58
C LEU A 396 -37.23 -21.35 6.54
N GLN A 397 -36.88 -21.84 5.35
CA GLN A 397 -37.85 -22.14 4.30
C GLN A 397 -38.80 -23.25 4.74
N LYS A 398 -38.27 -24.33 5.32
CA LYS A 398 -39.08 -25.43 5.85
C LYS A 398 -40.04 -24.95 6.94
N THR A 399 -39.55 -24.16 7.89
CA THR A 399 -40.34 -23.59 8.98
C THR A 399 -41.46 -22.68 8.44
N LEU A 400 -41.16 -21.86 7.44
CA LEU A 400 -42.15 -20.99 6.79
C LEU A 400 -43.23 -21.82 6.10
N GLN A 401 -42.85 -22.84 5.33
CA GLN A 401 -43.77 -23.72 4.62
C GLN A 401 -44.68 -24.49 5.61
N GLU A 402 -44.12 -25.02 6.69
CA GLU A 402 -44.88 -25.69 7.75
C GLU A 402 -45.89 -24.73 8.41
N SER A 403 -45.46 -23.50 8.71
CA SER A 403 -46.30 -22.45 9.29
C SER A 403 -47.46 -22.06 8.37
N GLU A 404 -47.20 -21.91 7.06
CA GLU A 404 -48.23 -21.62 6.06
C GLU A 404 -49.28 -22.75 5.97
N VAL A 405 -48.82 -24.00 5.93
CA VAL A 405 -49.72 -25.17 5.90
C VAL A 405 -50.57 -25.22 7.17
N PHE A 406 -49.96 -24.98 8.34
CA PHE A 406 -50.66 -24.95 9.61
C PHE A 406 -51.71 -23.84 9.66
N TYR A 407 -51.35 -22.63 9.23
CA TYR A 407 -52.26 -21.48 9.16
C TYR A 407 -53.47 -21.75 8.25
N ARG A 408 -53.24 -22.23 7.02
CA ARG A 408 -54.31 -22.56 6.06
C ARG A 408 -55.26 -23.62 6.60
N ARG A 409 -54.72 -24.68 7.22
CA ARG A 409 -55.53 -25.74 7.86
C ARG A 409 -56.34 -25.19 9.04
N GLY A 410 -55.73 -24.34 9.86
CA GLY A 410 -56.35 -23.66 10.99
C GLY A 410 -57.54 -22.80 10.57
N LEU A 411 -57.37 -21.96 9.55
CA LEU A 411 -58.44 -21.13 8.99
C LEU A 411 -59.63 -21.98 8.50
N LYS A 412 -59.39 -22.97 7.62
CA LYS A 412 -60.47 -23.80 7.06
C LYS A 412 -61.23 -24.57 8.12
N SER A 413 -60.51 -25.20 9.05
CA SER A 413 -61.13 -25.91 10.17
C SER A 413 -61.90 -24.96 11.09
N GLY A 414 -61.35 -23.77 11.38
CA GLY A 414 -61.98 -22.78 12.25
C GLY A 414 -63.32 -22.29 11.69
N TRP A 415 -63.35 -21.94 10.41
CA TRP A 415 -64.57 -21.52 9.72
C TRP A 415 -65.60 -22.64 9.59
N ALA A 416 -65.17 -23.87 9.25
CA ALA A 416 -66.08 -25.02 9.18
C ALA A 416 -66.76 -25.32 10.53
N LYS A 417 -65.98 -25.33 11.63
CA LYS A 417 -66.49 -25.53 12.99
C LYS A 417 -67.43 -24.40 13.42
N PHE A 418 -67.07 -23.16 13.12
CA PHE A 418 -67.89 -21.99 13.47
C PHE A 418 -69.23 -22.00 12.74
N ALA A 419 -69.22 -22.21 11.42
CA ALA A 419 -70.44 -22.29 10.61
C ALA A 419 -71.39 -23.39 11.10
N GLN A 420 -70.84 -24.57 11.44
CA GLN A 420 -71.61 -25.68 12.00
C GLN A 420 -72.17 -25.36 13.39
N ALA A 421 -71.35 -24.81 14.29
CA ALA A 421 -71.76 -24.51 15.68
C ALA A 421 -72.83 -23.42 15.75
N GLN A 422 -72.73 -22.40 14.89
CA GLN A 422 -73.68 -21.28 14.85
C GLN A 422 -74.89 -21.54 13.95
N LYS A 423 -74.94 -22.69 13.24
CA LYS A 423 -75.95 -22.99 12.21
C LYS A 423 -76.12 -21.84 11.22
N LEU A 424 -75.02 -21.22 10.84
CA LEU A 424 -75.00 -20.04 9.98
C LEU A 424 -74.18 -20.36 8.73
N ALA A 425 -74.89 -20.56 7.62
CA ALA A 425 -74.30 -20.75 6.29
C ALA A 425 -74.14 -19.43 5.51
N GLY A 426 -74.84 -18.37 5.90
CA GLY A 426 -74.72 -17.05 5.27
C GLY A 426 -75.88 -16.11 5.56
N VAL A 427 -75.89 -14.98 4.87
CA VAL A 427 -76.97 -13.98 4.92
C VAL A 427 -77.45 -13.71 3.51
N HIS A 428 -78.76 -13.73 3.33
CA HIS A 428 -79.40 -13.33 2.07
C HIS A 428 -80.26 -12.10 2.28
N ARG A 429 -80.17 -11.15 1.35
CA ARG A 429 -81.04 -9.97 1.30
C ARG A 429 -81.79 -9.95 -0.03
N SER A 430 -83.11 -9.83 0.07
CA SER A 430 -83.99 -9.60 -1.08
C SER A 430 -84.89 -8.41 -0.78
N GLY A 431 -84.73 -7.32 -1.54
CA GLY A 431 -85.37 -6.03 -1.26
C GLY A 431 -84.93 -5.44 0.10
N LEU A 432 -85.90 -5.16 0.97
CA LEU A 432 -85.67 -4.64 2.33
C LEU A 432 -85.56 -5.74 3.40
N LYS A 433 -85.78 -7.02 3.04
CA LYS A 433 -85.77 -8.13 4.00
C LYS A 433 -84.42 -8.85 3.99
N THR A 434 -83.87 -9.07 5.17
CA THR A 434 -82.64 -9.85 5.41
C THR A 434 -83.00 -11.13 6.15
N SER A 435 -82.47 -12.27 5.70
CA SER A 435 -82.67 -13.59 6.32
C SER A 435 -81.35 -14.33 6.46
N PHE A 436 -81.17 -15.03 7.58
CA PHE A 436 -80.04 -15.94 7.79
C PHE A 436 -80.28 -17.26 7.04
N LEU A 437 -79.22 -17.78 6.44
CA LEU A 437 -79.21 -19.07 5.79
C LEU A 437 -78.69 -20.11 6.77
N GLU A 438 -79.49 -21.12 7.10
CA GLU A 438 -79.07 -22.24 7.94
C GLU A 438 -78.30 -23.32 7.16
N LYS A 439 -78.50 -23.35 5.83
CA LYS A 439 -77.84 -24.27 4.90
C LYS A 439 -77.25 -23.50 3.72
N PRO A 440 -76.14 -23.98 3.12
CA PRO A 440 -75.58 -23.39 1.91
C PRO A 440 -76.62 -23.35 0.78
N VAL A 441 -76.64 -22.25 0.03
CA VAL A 441 -77.49 -22.08 -1.15
C VAL A 441 -76.62 -22.21 -2.39
N GLU A 442 -77.14 -22.83 -3.45
CA GLU A 442 -76.45 -22.85 -4.74
C GLU A 442 -76.43 -21.43 -5.34
N LEU A 443 -75.23 -20.87 -5.41
CA LEU A 443 -74.97 -19.56 -5.96
C LEU A 443 -74.22 -19.71 -7.28
N PRO A 444 -74.70 -19.09 -8.39
CA PRO A 444 -73.98 -19.19 -9.66
C PRO A 444 -72.56 -18.60 -9.54
N GLY A 445 -71.57 -19.37 -10.00
CA GLY A 445 -70.15 -19.01 -9.90
C GLY A 445 -69.54 -19.10 -8.51
N ALA A 446 -70.27 -19.51 -7.46
CA ALA A 446 -69.69 -19.63 -6.11
C ALA A 446 -68.62 -20.71 -6.02
N PHE A 447 -68.83 -21.86 -6.68
CA PHE A 447 -67.80 -22.90 -6.74
C PHE A 447 -66.54 -22.40 -7.46
N GLU A 448 -66.72 -21.65 -8.55
CA GLU A 448 -65.61 -21.10 -9.31
C GLU A 448 -64.86 -20.03 -8.52
N ALA A 449 -65.57 -19.07 -7.90
CA ALA A 449 -64.97 -18.05 -7.06
C ALA A 449 -64.27 -18.64 -5.83
N ALA A 450 -64.86 -19.67 -5.19
CA ALA A 450 -64.26 -20.35 -4.05
C ALA A 450 -63.00 -21.15 -4.42
N ARG A 451 -62.95 -21.73 -5.62
CA ARG A 451 -61.82 -22.54 -6.09
C ARG A 451 -60.69 -21.70 -6.69
N THR A 452 -61.03 -20.72 -7.52
CA THR A 452 -60.06 -19.90 -8.26
C THR A 452 -59.59 -18.69 -7.46
N GLY A 453 -60.39 -18.23 -6.50
CA GLY A 453 -60.16 -16.95 -5.85
C GLY A 453 -60.31 -15.76 -6.81
N SER A 454 -60.96 -15.94 -7.96
CA SER A 454 -61.24 -14.86 -8.91
C SER A 454 -62.71 -14.47 -8.87
N VAL A 455 -62.99 -13.24 -9.31
CA VAL A 455 -64.35 -12.74 -9.44
C VAL A 455 -65.02 -13.42 -10.62
N TYR A 456 -66.21 -13.99 -10.39
CA TYR A 456 -67.06 -14.55 -11.45
C TYR A 456 -68.12 -13.52 -11.84
N ARG A 457 -68.25 -13.26 -13.14
CA ARG A 457 -69.24 -12.34 -13.72
C ARG A 457 -70.16 -13.11 -14.66
N ASN A 458 -71.46 -12.88 -14.56
CA ASN A 458 -72.44 -13.43 -15.49
C ASN A 458 -73.53 -12.40 -15.78
N ILE A 459 -73.86 -12.22 -17.07
CA ILE A 459 -74.96 -11.38 -17.53
C ILE A 459 -75.96 -12.32 -18.19
N ASP A 460 -77.17 -12.39 -17.64
CA ASP A 460 -78.25 -13.19 -18.20
C ASP A 460 -79.16 -12.29 -19.05
N ASP A 461 -78.96 -12.35 -20.37
CA ASP A 461 -79.71 -11.58 -21.35
C ASP A 461 -81.21 -11.92 -21.39
N GLN A 462 -81.62 -13.11 -20.94
CA GLN A 462 -83.05 -13.51 -20.93
C GLN A 462 -83.80 -12.90 -19.75
N THR A 463 -83.15 -12.82 -18.58
CA THR A 463 -83.76 -12.23 -17.36
C THR A 463 -83.39 -10.76 -17.16
N LYS A 464 -82.52 -10.20 -18.02
CA LYS A 464 -81.91 -8.87 -17.89
C LYS A 464 -81.28 -8.66 -16.52
N SER A 465 -80.62 -9.69 -16.00
CA SER A 465 -79.98 -9.64 -14.69
C SER A 465 -78.46 -9.75 -14.80
N SER A 466 -77.77 -8.92 -14.04
CA SER A 466 -76.31 -8.91 -13.93
C SER A 466 -75.91 -9.50 -12.59
N GLN A 467 -74.97 -10.44 -12.59
CA GLN A 467 -74.53 -11.16 -11.40
C GLN A 467 -73.01 -11.09 -11.24
N LEU A 468 -72.60 -10.79 -10.01
CA LEU A 468 -71.20 -10.72 -9.57
C LEU A 468 -71.00 -11.62 -8.36
N THR A 469 -70.11 -12.60 -8.46
CA THR A 469 -69.72 -13.45 -7.34
C THR A 469 -68.25 -13.21 -7.00
N LEU A 470 -67.99 -12.69 -5.81
CA LEU A 470 -66.65 -12.35 -5.34
C LEU A 470 -66.22 -13.31 -4.22
N PRO A 471 -64.96 -13.75 -4.21
CA PRO A 471 -64.40 -14.48 -3.10
C PRO A 471 -64.14 -13.55 -1.91
N MET A 472 -64.52 -13.98 -0.71
CA MET A 472 -64.11 -13.34 0.54
C MET A 472 -62.79 -13.95 0.98
N LYS A 473 -61.70 -13.22 0.79
CA LYS A 473 -60.34 -13.70 1.09
C LYS A 473 -59.82 -13.15 2.41
N LEU A 474 -59.11 -14.01 3.15
CA LEU A 474 -58.20 -13.60 4.22
C LEU A 474 -56.80 -13.99 3.77
N ARG A 475 -55.99 -12.98 3.43
CA ARG A 475 -54.75 -13.19 2.68
C ARG A 475 -55.07 -13.91 1.37
N ASP A 476 -54.59 -15.14 1.17
CA ASP A 476 -54.80 -15.92 -0.05
C ASP A 476 -55.84 -17.05 0.10
N GLU A 477 -56.46 -17.20 1.27
CA GLU A 477 -57.46 -18.25 1.50
C GLU A 477 -58.89 -17.70 1.41
N VAL A 478 -59.72 -18.36 0.60
CA VAL A 478 -61.13 -18.03 0.47
C VAL A 478 -61.91 -18.64 1.64
N VAL A 479 -62.54 -17.79 2.44
CA VAL A 479 -63.34 -18.19 3.62
C VAL A 479 -64.84 -18.09 3.39
N GLY A 480 -65.26 -17.45 2.30
CA GLY A 480 -66.65 -17.31 1.91
C GLY A 480 -66.78 -16.72 0.52
N VAL A 481 -68.01 -16.53 0.06
CA VAL A 481 -68.32 -15.88 -1.21
C VAL A 481 -69.43 -14.85 -1.02
N LEU A 482 -69.29 -13.69 -1.66
CA LEU A 482 -70.33 -12.68 -1.76
C LEU A 482 -70.94 -12.77 -3.14
N ASN A 483 -72.27 -12.89 -3.22
CA ASN A 483 -73.00 -12.81 -4.47
C ASN A 483 -73.88 -11.55 -4.51
N ILE A 484 -73.74 -10.79 -5.59
CA ILE A 484 -74.52 -9.59 -5.88
C ILE A 484 -75.28 -9.82 -7.17
N ARG A 485 -76.59 -9.59 -7.15
CA ARG A 485 -77.46 -9.66 -8.33
C ARG A 485 -78.19 -8.33 -8.51
N ALA A 486 -78.13 -7.79 -9.72
CA ALA A 486 -78.85 -6.61 -10.14
C ALA A 486 -79.90 -7.00 -11.20
N ASN A 487 -81.11 -6.42 -11.12
CA ASN A 487 -82.26 -6.74 -11.99
C ASN A 487 -82.39 -5.76 -13.19
N ASP A 488 -81.34 -4.99 -13.43
CA ASP A 488 -81.08 -4.22 -14.62
C ASP A 488 -79.80 -4.80 -15.25
N ASN A 489 -79.64 -4.66 -16.56
CA ASN A 489 -78.47 -5.14 -17.30
C ASN A 489 -77.23 -4.26 -17.00
N ARG A 490 -76.95 -4.04 -15.71
CA ARG A 490 -75.93 -3.15 -15.18
C ARG A 490 -74.56 -3.72 -15.49
N GLU A 491 -73.77 -2.92 -16.19
CA GLU A 491 -72.34 -3.14 -16.35
C GLU A 491 -71.63 -2.69 -15.07
N TRP A 492 -70.85 -3.58 -14.47
CA TRP A 492 -70.01 -3.28 -13.30
C TRP A 492 -68.73 -2.61 -13.80
N ASN A 493 -68.63 -1.29 -13.60
CA ASN A 493 -67.43 -0.53 -13.97
C ASN A 493 -66.31 -0.71 -12.90
N ASP A 494 -65.14 -0.16 -13.17
CA ASP A 494 -63.98 -0.31 -12.27
C ASP A 494 -64.22 0.37 -10.90
N ASP A 495 -64.89 1.52 -10.87
CA ASP A 495 -65.24 2.21 -9.61
C ASP A 495 -66.17 1.36 -8.72
N ASP A 496 -67.18 0.71 -9.31
CA ASP A 496 -68.06 -0.23 -8.62
C ASP A 496 -67.26 -1.41 -8.06
N MET A 497 -66.32 -1.94 -8.84
CA MET A 497 -65.48 -3.05 -8.43
C MET A 497 -64.55 -2.69 -7.28
N ASP A 498 -63.96 -1.50 -7.28
CA ASP A 498 -63.07 -1.03 -6.22
C ASP A 498 -63.82 -0.91 -4.88
N ILE A 499 -65.03 -0.32 -4.91
CA ILE A 499 -65.87 -0.19 -3.72
C ILE A 499 -66.30 -1.57 -3.22
N ILE A 500 -66.78 -2.45 -4.11
CA ILE A 500 -67.23 -3.79 -3.73
C ILE A 500 -66.08 -4.60 -3.16
N ASN A 501 -64.90 -4.57 -3.78
CA ASN A 501 -63.71 -5.27 -3.29
C ASN A 501 -63.30 -4.75 -1.89
N ALA A 502 -63.25 -3.43 -1.69
CA ALA A 502 -62.92 -2.84 -0.40
C ALA A 502 -63.92 -3.26 0.71
N ILE A 503 -65.21 -3.33 0.38
CA ILE A 503 -66.25 -3.81 1.31
C ILE A 503 -66.08 -5.30 1.60
N VAL A 504 -65.82 -6.12 0.58
CA VAL A 504 -65.62 -7.56 0.71
C VAL A 504 -64.41 -7.88 1.59
N GLU A 505 -63.28 -7.21 1.37
CA GLU A 505 -62.07 -7.35 2.18
C GLU A 505 -62.31 -6.95 3.63
N ARG A 506 -62.97 -5.80 3.85
CA ARG A 506 -63.29 -5.34 5.20
C ARG A 506 -64.26 -6.27 5.90
N ALA A 507 -65.27 -6.79 5.18
CA ALA A 507 -66.22 -7.76 5.72
C ALA A 507 -65.53 -9.08 6.09
N ALA A 508 -64.66 -9.61 5.22
CA ALA A 508 -63.90 -10.82 5.52
C ALA A 508 -63.09 -10.67 6.82
N LEU A 509 -62.36 -9.56 6.98
CA LEU A 509 -61.58 -9.27 8.18
C LEU A 509 -62.48 -9.10 9.42
N SER A 510 -63.58 -8.37 9.30
CA SER A 510 -64.50 -8.12 10.41
C SER A 510 -65.19 -9.41 10.89
N ILE A 511 -65.61 -10.29 9.99
CA ILE A 511 -66.26 -11.55 10.39
C ILE A 511 -65.21 -12.52 10.98
N GLU A 512 -63.95 -12.52 10.52
CA GLU A 512 -62.88 -13.28 11.17
C GLU A 512 -62.63 -12.79 12.60
N ASN A 513 -62.53 -11.47 12.82
CA ASN A 513 -62.38 -10.92 14.16
C ASN A 513 -63.56 -11.30 15.08
N ALA A 514 -64.79 -11.27 14.54
CA ALA A 514 -65.97 -11.70 15.27
C ALA A 514 -65.93 -13.21 15.61
N ARG A 515 -65.49 -14.04 14.66
CA ARG A 515 -65.29 -15.49 14.84
C ARG A 515 -64.29 -15.78 15.95
N LEU A 516 -63.11 -15.14 15.89
CA LEU A 516 -62.05 -15.29 16.89
C LEU A 516 -62.49 -14.82 18.28
N LEU A 517 -63.22 -13.70 18.35
CA LEU A 517 -63.77 -13.21 19.62
C LEU A 517 -64.81 -14.17 20.21
N ALA A 518 -65.69 -14.72 19.38
CA ALA A 518 -66.68 -15.71 19.81
C ALA A 518 -66.01 -17.01 20.31
N GLU A 519 -64.97 -17.46 19.62
CA GLU A 519 -64.15 -18.62 20.02
C GLU A 519 -63.44 -18.36 21.36
N SER A 520 -62.78 -17.20 21.50
CA SER A 520 -62.11 -16.79 22.74
C SER A 520 -63.08 -16.70 23.92
N ARG A 521 -64.27 -16.11 23.74
CA ARG A 521 -65.31 -16.05 24.77
C ARG A 521 -65.77 -17.44 25.21
N LYS A 522 -66.00 -18.34 24.26
CA LYS A 522 -66.40 -19.72 24.55
C LYS A 522 -65.32 -20.48 25.34
N ILE A 523 -64.05 -20.27 25.00
CA ILE A 523 -62.92 -20.85 25.75
C ILE A 523 -62.90 -20.28 27.17
N ALA A 524 -63.02 -18.96 27.33
CA ALA A 524 -63.05 -18.32 28.65
C ALA A 524 -64.23 -18.78 29.51
N GLU A 525 -65.43 -18.91 28.95
CA GLU A 525 -66.61 -19.47 29.64
C GLU A 525 -66.35 -20.90 30.11
N ARG A 526 -65.73 -21.74 29.25
CA ARG A 526 -65.39 -23.12 29.60
C ARG A 526 -64.36 -23.19 30.72
N GLU A 527 -63.29 -22.41 30.63
CA GLU A 527 -62.23 -22.34 31.65
C GLU A 527 -62.79 -21.83 32.99
N GLN A 528 -63.65 -20.81 32.98
CA GLN A 528 -64.32 -20.32 34.17
C GLN A 528 -65.15 -21.42 34.84
N VAL A 529 -65.97 -22.15 34.06
CA VAL A 529 -66.77 -23.27 34.59
C VAL A 529 -65.89 -24.36 35.18
N ILE A 530 -64.78 -24.71 34.52
CA ILE A 530 -63.82 -25.69 35.04
C ILE A 530 -63.20 -25.19 36.35
N GLY A 531 -62.71 -23.95 36.38
CA GLY A 531 -62.09 -23.37 37.57
C GLY A 531 -63.06 -23.27 38.75
N GLU A 532 -64.32 -22.89 38.53
CA GLU A 532 -65.36 -22.87 39.56
C GLU A 532 -65.61 -24.26 40.15
N ILE A 533 -65.73 -25.28 39.29
CA ILE A 533 -65.92 -26.67 39.71
C ILE A 533 -64.70 -27.18 40.48
N SER A 534 -63.49 -26.98 39.96
CA SER A 534 -62.24 -27.35 40.63
C SER A 534 -62.12 -26.69 42.00
N THR A 535 -62.47 -25.40 42.11
CA THR A 535 -62.47 -24.69 43.41
C THR A 535 -63.43 -25.33 44.41
N LYS A 536 -64.66 -25.66 43.98
CA LYS A 536 -65.64 -26.35 44.84
C LYS A 536 -65.20 -27.74 45.26
N ILE A 537 -64.58 -28.49 44.35
CA ILE A 537 -64.05 -29.83 44.61
C ILE A 537 -62.90 -29.74 45.62
N SER A 538 -61.93 -28.83 45.41
CA SER A 538 -60.75 -28.66 46.25
C SER A 538 -61.03 -28.02 47.63
N ALA A 539 -62.19 -27.38 47.82
CA ALA A 539 -62.61 -26.86 49.12
C ALA A 539 -63.02 -27.97 50.11
N GLY A 540 -63.27 -29.18 49.64
CA GLY A 540 -63.54 -30.34 50.50
C GLY A 540 -62.26 -30.87 51.14
N THR A 541 -62.29 -31.14 52.44
CA THR A 541 -61.16 -31.74 53.19
C THR A 541 -61.30 -33.26 53.38
N GLU A 542 -62.48 -33.81 53.13
CA GLU A 542 -62.82 -35.24 53.27
C GLU A 542 -63.06 -35.86 51.89
N ILE A 543 -62.48 -37.05 51.64
CA ILE A 543 -62.55 -37.74 50.34
C ILE A 543 -64.00 -37.92 49.88
N GLU A 544 -64.90 -38.34 50.77
CA GLU A 544 -66.32 -38.52 50.44
C GLU A 544 -66.98 -37.21 49.98
N ALA A 545 -66.66 -36.08 50.61
CA ALA A 545 -67.22 -34.77 50.27
C ALA A 545 -66.71 -34.28 48.91
N ILE A 546 -65.42 -34.52 48.61
CA ILE A 546 -64.80 -34.20 47.32
C ILE A 546 -65.50 -34.99 46.19
N LEU A 547 -65.69 -36.31 46.37
CA LEU A 547 -66.33 -37.17 45.38
C LEU A 547 -67.79 -36.82 45.13
N ARG A 548 -68.57 -36.61 46.19
CA ARG A 548 -69.98 -36.20 46.07
C ARG A 548 -70.09 -34.86 45.34
N THR A 549 -69.20 -33.93 45.62
CA THR A 549 -69.16 -32.63 44.95
C THR A 549 -68.79 -32.79 43.47
N ALA A 550 -67.76 -33.57 43.15
CA ALA A 550 -67.35 -33.83 41.77
C ALA A 550 -68.47 -34.48 40.95
N VAL A 551 -69.11 -35.53 41.46
CA VAL A 551 -70.23 -36.22 40.80
C VAL A 551 -71.41 -35.28 40.56
N ARG A 552 -71.76 -34.47 41.57
CA ARG A 552 -72.86 -33.51 41.48
C ARG A 552 -72.58 -32.42 40.45
N GLU A 553 -71.41 -31.79 40.49
CA GLU A 553 -71.06 -30.71 39.56
C GLU A 553 -70.90 -31.22 38.11
N LEU A 554 -70.37 -32.44 37.92
CA LEU A 554 -70.30 -33.06 36.59
C LEU A 554 -71.69 -33.42 36.05
N GLY A 555 -72.57 -33.94 36.90
CA GLY A 555 -73.94 -34.29 36.52
C GLY A 555 -74.82 -33.08 36.20
N THR A 556 -74.55 -31.90 36.79
CA THR A 556 -75.31 -30.67 36.48
C THR A 556 -74.83 -30.00 35.19
N GLN A 557 -73.53 -30.06 34.89
CA GLN A 557 -72.97 -29.43 33.69
C GLN A 557 -73.20 -30.24 32.40
N ILE A 558 -73.23 -31.57 32.50
CA ILE A 558 -73.41 -32.45 31.34
C ILE A 558 -74.86 -32.95 31.31
N ARG A 559 -75.70 -32.32 30.48
CA ARG A 559 -77.10 -32.71 30.33
C ARG A 559 -77.23 -34.19 29.94
N GLY A 560 -77.90 -34.97 30.80
CA GLY A 560 -78.18 -36.38 30.57
C GLY A 560 -77.05 -37.35 30.94
N ALA A 561 -75.98 -36.87 31.59
CA ALA A 561 -74.91 -37.74 32.05
C ALA A 561 -75.26 -38.47 33.35
N GLN A 562 -75.00 -39.78 33.39
CA GLN A 562 -74.86 -40.55 34.63
C GLN A 562 -73.39 -40.55 35.01
N VAL A 563 -73.05 -40.05 36.19
CA VAL A 563 -71.67 -39.93 36.66
C VAL A 563 -71.48 -40.86 37.85
N THR A 564 -70.59 -41.84 37.70
CA THR A 564 -70.20 -42.79 38.75
C THR A 564 -68.71 -42.61 39.02
N VAL A 565 -68.31 -42.63 40.29
CA VAL A 565 -66.90 -42.64 40.69
C VAL A 565 -66.65 -43.86 41.55
N GLU A 566 -65.64 -44.64 41.16
CA GLU A 566 -65.19 -45.83 41.88
C GLU A 566 -63.75 -45.63 42.35
N ILE A 567 -63.45 -45.99 43.59
CA ILE A 567 -62.11 -45.92 44.18
C ILE A 567 -61.64 -47.34 44.46
N GLY A 568 -60.56 -47.77 43.83
CA GLY A 568 -59.97 -49.10 44.02
C GLY A 568 -60.55 -50.22 43.14
N GLY A 569 -61.33 -49.89 42.10
CA GLY A 569 -61.91 -50.86 41.18
C GLY A 569 -60.94 -51.30 40.09
N GLY A 570 -60.41 -52.52 40.22
CA GLY A 570 -59.55 -53.13 39.21
C GLY A 570 -59.02 -54.50 39.61
N GLU A 571 -59.89 -55.48 39.87
CA GLU A 571 -59.59 -56.90 39.70
C GLU A 571 -60.81 -57.61 39.11
N GLU A 572 -60.83 -57.70 37.77
CA GLU A 572 -61.33 -58.86 37.01
C GLU A 572 -60.38 -59.15 35.84
#